data_AF-A0A502W3E0-F1
#
_entry.id   AF-A0A502W3E0-F1
#
_cell.length_a   1.000
_cell.length_b   1.000
_cell.length_c   1.000
_cell.angle_alpha   90.00
_cell.angle_beta   90.00
_cell.angle_gamma   90.00
#
_symmetry.space_group_name_H-M   'P 1'
#
loop_
_entity.id
_entity.type
_entity.pdbx_description
1 polymer ?
#
loop_
_entity_poly.entity_id
_entity_poly.type
_entity_poly.pdbx_seq_one_letter_code
_entity_poly.pdbx_strand_id
1 'polypeptide(L)'
;MSRLIFAGELESAADQIADISRADLQIVLRRAALMLRNVAGVDLGTRTDELLFGIAAEMEVSKSDLIKTIVSDWLIANAYLPVPLELDEGNETPFKI
;
A
#
# COMPACT_ATOMS: atom_id res chain seq x y z
N MET A 1 11.48 9.39 -10.09
CA MET A 1 10.77 10.67 -10.26
C MET A 1 9.73 10.77 -9.14
N SER A 2 9.70 11.85 -8.36
CA SER A 2 8.73 11.98 -7.27
C SER A 2 7.35 12.34 -7.81
N ARG A 3 6.28 11.98 -7.09
CA ARG A 3 4.89 12.31 -7.48
C ARG A 3 4.69 13.82 -7.66
N LEU A 4 5.37 14.64 -6.85
CA LEU A 4 5.31 16.11 -6.93
C LEU A 4 5.93 16.66 -8.21
N ILE A 5 7.06 16.10 -8.66
CA ILE A 5 7.69 16.51 -9.92
C ILE A 5 6.76 16.20 -11.09
N PHE A 6 6.17 15.00 -11.11
CA PHE A 6 5.28 14.59 -12.17
C PHE A 6 3.95 15.37 -12.18
N ALA A 7 3.42 15.74 -11.01
CA ALA A 7 2.25 16.61 -10.91
C ALA A 7 2.53 18.00 -11.51
N GLY A 8 3.70 18.58 -11.22
CA GLY A 8 4.12 19.85 -11.81
C GLY A 8 4.30 19.78 -13.34
N GLU A 9 4.79 18.66 -13.87
CA GLU A 9 4.86 18.43 -15.33
C GLU A 9 3.46 18.40 -15.98
N LEU A 10 2.48 17.78 -15.32
CA LEU A 10 1.08 17.75 -15.77
C LEU A 10 0.44 19.14 -15.75
N GLU A 11 0.66 19.90 -14.69
CA GLU A 11 0.14 21.27 -14.54
C GLU A 11 0.74 22.20 -15.61
N SER A 12 2.06 22.17 -15.80
CA SER A 12 2.72 22.93 -16.86
C SER A 12 2.26 22.52 -18.27
N ALA A 13 1.99 21.22 -18.50
CA ALA A 13 1.46 20.73 -19.77
C ALA A 13 0.00 21.15 -19.99
N ALA A 14 -0.80 21.28 -18.93
CA ALA A 14 -2.16 21.80 -19.00
C ALA A 14 -2.17 23.30 -19.31
N ASP A 15 -1.29 24.08 -18.68
CA ASP A 15 -1.15 25.52 -18.94
C ASP A 15 -0.71 25.82 -20.38
N GLN A 16 0.06 24.91 -20.99
CA GLN A 16 0.62 25.06 -22.34
C GLN A 16 -0.01 24.07 -23.34
N ILE A 17 -1.27 23.65 -23.12
CA ILE A 17 -1.90 22.59 -23.92
C ILE A 17 -2.10 22.97 -25.40
N ALA A 18 -2.11 24.27 -25.71
CA ALA A 18 -2.17 24.77 -27.09
C ALA A 18 -0.80 24.68 -27.80
N ASP A 19 0.29 24.70 -27.04
CA ASP A 19 1.67 24.72 -27.55
C ASP A 19 2.32 23.32 -27.55
N ILE A 20 1.72 22.35 -26.87
CA ILE A 20 2.17 20.95 -26.84
C ILE A 20 1.66 20.17 -28.06
N SER A 21 2.51 19.32 -28.63
CA SER A 21 2.06 18.42 -29.69
C SER A 21 1.06 17.39 -29.15
N ARG A 22 0.09 16.99 -29.99
CA ARG A 22 -0.87 15.93 -29.64
C ARG A 22 -0.19 14.62 -29.23
N ALA A 23 0.96 14.30 -29.83
CA ALA A 23 1.72 13.09 -29.52
C ALA A 23 2.32 13.15 -28.10
N ASP A 24 2.91 14.28 -27.73
CA ASP A 24 3.51 14.48 -26.42
C ASP A 24 2.45 14.49 -25.31
N LEU A 25 1.31 15.15 -25.57
CA LEU A 25 0.16 15.13 -24.64
C LEU A 25 -0.35 13.70 -24.40
N GLN A 26 -0.45 12.87 -25.44
CA GLN A 26 -0.83 11.46 -25.28
C GLN A 26 0.16 10.66 -24.42
N ILE A 27 1.46 10.93 -24.55
CA ILE A 27 2.49 10.27 -23.76
C ILE A 27 2.37 10.66 -22.29
N VAL A 28 2.23 11.96 -22.00
CA VAL A 28 2.07 12.48 -20.63
C VAL A 28 0.83 11.90 -19.97
N LEU A 29 -0.32 11.93 -20.66
CA LEU A 29 -1.58 11.39 -20.12
C LEU A 29 -1.53 9.88 -19.87
N ARG A 30 -0.89 9.10 -20.76
CA ARG A 30 -0.68 7.66 -20.52
C ARG A 30 0.18 7.41 -19.29
N ARG A 31 1.27 8.17 -19.13
CA ARG A 31 2.13 8.08 -17.93
C ARG A 31 1.35 8.44 -16.67
N ALA A 32 0.50 9.47 -16.73
CA ALA A 32 -0.37 9.86 -15.63
C ALA A 32 -1.34 8.76 -15.24
N ALA A 33 -2.04 8.18 -16.21
CA ALA A 33 -2.96 7.07 -15.99
C ALA A 33 -2.25 5.84 -15.40
N LEU A 34 -1.03 5.53 -15.86
CA LEU A 34 -0.21 4.45 -15.28
C LEU A 34 0.16 4.75 -13.83
N MET A 35 0.61 5.96 -13.52
CA MET A 35 0.98 6.35 -12.16
C MET A 35 -0.22 6.34 -11.21
N LEU A 36 -1.38 6.83 -11.66
CA LEU A 36 -2.64 6.83 -10.91
C LEU A 36 -3.17 5.42 -10.67
N ARG A 37 -3.17 4.55 -11.69
CA ARG A 37 -3.55 3.14 -11.55
C ARG A 37 -2.60 2.37 -10.63
N ASN A 38 -1.33 2.76 -10.62
CA ASN A 38 -0.31 2.20 -9.75
C ASN A 38 -0.20 2.97 -8.42
N VAL A 39 -1.19 3.78 -8.04
CA VAL A 39 -1.33 4.26 -6.66
C VAL A 39 -1.69 3.04 -5.82
N ALA A 40 -0.68 2.28 -5.43
CA ALA A 40 -0.80 1.29 -4.39
C ALA A 40 -1.17 2.02 -3.10
N GLY A 41 -2.37 1.75 -2.60
CA GLY A 41 -2.90 2.36 -1.39
C GLY A 41 -4.21 1.69 -1.00
N VAL A 42 -4.45 1.57 0.30
CA VAL A 42 -5.77 1.23 0.81
C VAL A 42 -6.62 2.48 0.67
N ASP A 43 -7.77 2.38 0.00
CA ASP A 43 -8.74 3.47 -0.03
C ASP A 43 -9.34 3.61 1.37
N LEU A 44 -9.05 4.73 2.03
CA LEU A 44 -9.48 5.05 3.38
C LEU A 44 -10.42 6.24 3.29
N GLY A 45 -11.56 6.17 3.99
CA GLY A 45 -12.46 7.32 4.09
C GLY A 45 -11.72 8.55 4.65
N THR A 46 -12.07 9.74 4.16
CA THR A 46 -11.36 11.00 4.43
C THR A 46 -11.06 11.23 5.92
N ARG A 47 -12.06 11.03 6.79
CA ARG A 47 -11.90 11.18 8.24
C ARG A 47 -10.86 10.22 8.82
N THR A 48 -10.85 8.97 8.35
CA THR A 48 -9.88 7.96 8.79
C THR A 48 -8.48 8.29 8.30
N ASP A 49 -8.36 8.77 7.08
CA ASP A 49 -7.08 9.16 6.48
C ASP A 49 -6.43 10.34 7.24
N GLU A 50 -7.23 11.36 7.58
CA GLU A 50 -6.78 12.51 8.37
C GLU A 50 -6.33 12.13 9.78
N LEU A 51 -7.08 11.26 10.46
CA LEU A 51 -6.72 10.78 11.80
C LEU A 51 -5.43 9.96 11.77
N LEU A 52 -5.29 9.05 10.81
CA LEU A 52 -4.08 8.25 10.65
C LEU A 52 -2.87 9.11 10.26
N PHE A 53 -3.08 10.17 9.49
CA PHE A 53 -2.03 11.14 9.18
C PHE A 53 -1.55 11.87 10.44
N GLY A 54 -2.47 12.34 11.29
CA GLY A 54 -2.15 12.99 12.57
C GLY A 54 -1.37 12.06 13.51
N ILE A 55 -1.85 10.82 13.69
CA ILE A 55 -1.17 9.82 14.53
C ILE A 55 0.22 9.49 13.99
N ALA A 56 0.37 9.32 12.67
CA ALA A 56 1.67 9.05 12.06
C ALA A 56 2.65 10.20 12.30
N ALA A 57 2.18 11.45 12.23
CA ALA A 57 2.98 12.62 12.51
C ALA A 57 3.42 12.70 13.99
N GLU A 58 2.51 12.43 14.93
CA GLU A 58 2.83 12.35 16.37
C GLU A 58 3.84 11.24 16.69
N MET A 59 3.77 10.13 15.96
CA MET A 59 4.68 8.99 16.10
C MET A 59 6.00 9.13 15.31
N GLU A 60 6.18 10.23 14.56
CA GLU A 60 7.32 10.47 13.68
C GLU A 60 7.58 9.33 12.66
N VAL A 61 6.52 8.68 12.18
CA VAL A 61 6.59 7.61 11.17
C VAL A 61 5.81 7.99 9.90
N SER A 62 6.06 7.28 8.79
CA SER A 62 5.25 7.48 7.59
C SER A 62 3.84 6.89 7.81
N LYS A 63 2.80 7.55 7.29
CA LYS A 63 1.41 7.03 7.33
C LYS A 63 1.32 5.62 6.73
N SER A 64 2.09 5.36 5.67
CA SER A 64 2.17 4.02 5.06
C SER A 64 2.69 2.98 6.06
N ASP A 65 3.74 3.30 6.81
CA ASP A 65 4.33 2.36 7.76
C ASP A 65 3.42 2.16 8.98
N LEU A 66 2.76 3.23 9.45
CA LEU A 66 1.72 3.11 10.48
C LEU A 66 0.59 2.16 10.04
N ILE A 67 0.06 2.32 8.80
CA ILE A 67 -0.98 1.44 8.26
C ILE A 67 -0.50 -0.02 8.19
N LYS A 68 0.73 -0.26 7.73
CA LYS A 68 1.30 -1.63 7.68
C LYS A 68 1.39 -2.25 9.08
N THR A 69 1.83 -1.47 10.07
CA THR A 69 1.92 -1.94 11.46
C THR A 69 0.53 -2.29 12.01
N ILE A 70 -0.44 -1.38 11.87
CA ILE A 70 -1.82 -1.62 12.33
C ILE A 70 -2.40 -2.89 11.69
N VAL A 71 -2.26 -3.05 10.37
CA VAL A 71 -2.77 -4.22 9.66
C VAL A 71 -2.05 -5.50 10.10
N SER A 72 -0.74 -5.46 10.30
CA SER A 72 0.04 -6.61 10.76
C SER A 72 -0.38 -7.03 12.18
N ASP A 73 -0.50 -6.07 13.10
CA ASP A 73 -0.90 -6.33 14.48
C ASP A 73 -2.34 -6.83 14.56
N TRP A 74 -3.25 -6.24 13.77
CA TRP A 74 -4.63 -6.71 13.66
C TRP A 74 -4.66 -8.15 13.13
N LEU A 75 -3.88 -8.47 12.09
CA LEU A 75 -3.79 -9.84 11.58
C LEU A 75 -3.20 -10.79 12.64
N ILE A 76 -2.20 -10.42 13.42
CA ILE A 76 -1.66 -11.29 14.48
C ILE A 76 -2.72 -11.55 15.55
N ALA A 77 -3.45 -10.50 15.97
CA ALA A 77 -4.44 -10.59 17.03
C ALA A 77 -5.74 -11.30 16.59
N ASN A 78 -6.08 -11.26 15.29
CA ASN A 78 -7.35 -11.74 14.75
C ASN A 78 -7.20 -12.90 13.75
N ALA A 79 -5.99 -13.27 13.35
CA ALA A 79 -5.75 -14.51 12.61
C ALA A 79 -5.92 -15.67 13.57
N TYR A 80 -7.12 -16.25 13.56
CA TYR A 80 -7.30 -17.64 13.91
C TYR A 80 -6.55 -18.48 12.87
N LEU A 81 -5.28 -18.78 13.13
CA LEU A 81 -4.78 -20.08 12.76
C LEU A 81 -5.07 -20.99 13.96
N PRO A 82 -6.12 -21.85 13.92
CA PRO A 82 -6.00 -23.10 14.64
C PRO A 82 -4.70 -23.72 14.11
N VAL A 83 -3.69 -23.81 14.96
CA VAL A 83 -2.65 -24.83 14.78
C VAL A 83 -3.40 -26.12 14.49
N PRO A 84 -3.12 -26.85 13.39
CA PRO A 84 -3.61 -28.21 13.26
C PRO A 84 -3.04 -29.01 14.43
N LEU A 85 -3.79 -29.07 15.53
CA LEU A 85 -3.72 -30.17 16.47
C LEU A 85 -4.36 -31.35 15.73
N GLU A 86 -3.52 -32.37 15.50
CA GLU A 86 -3.73 -33.71 14.93
C GLU A 86 -2.68 -33.91 13.82
N LEU A 87 -1.61 -34.68 14.04
CA LEU A 87 -1.66 -36.11 14.31
C LEU A 87 -0.65 -36.58 15.38
N ASP A 88 -1.22 -37.06 16.48
CA ASP A 88 -0.90 -38.30 17.21
C ASP A 88 0.48 -38.51 17.85
N GLU A 89 0.51 -38.23 19.16
CA GLU A 89 1.34 -38.92 20.14
C GLU A 89 1.08 -40.44 20.10
N GLY A 90 1.87 -41.24 19.38
CA GLY A 90 1.65 -42.69 19.47
C GLY A 90 2.36 -43.64 18.53
N ASN A 91 3.70 -43.63 18.42
CA ASN A 91 4.42 -44.84 18.01
C ASN A 91 5.77 -45.05 18.70
N GLU A 92 5.77 -44.99 20.04
CA GLU A 92 6.70 -45.84 20.80
C GLU A 92 6.31 -47.31 20.61
N THR A 93 6.86 -47.96 19.58
CA THR A 93 7.01 -49.42 19.62
C THR A 93 8.42 -49.72 20.12
N PRO A 94 8.58 -50.34 21.31
CA PRO A 94 9.91 -50.66 21.82
C PRO A 94 10.48 -51.84 21.03
N PHE A 95 11.77 -51.73 20.72
CA PHE A 95 12.61 -52.84 20.30
C PHE A 95 12.42 -54.05 21.25
N LYS A 96 12.12 -55.21 20.68
CA LYS A 96 12.35 -56.51 21.33
C LYS A 96 13.15 -57.43 20.40
N ILE A 97 14.26 -57.86 20.98
CA ILE A 97 15.31 -58.84 20.63
C ILE A 97 14.94 -59.86 19.55
#